data_AF-A0A2K3KIJ7-F1
#
_entry.id   AF-A0A2K3KIJ7-F1
#
_cell.length_a   1.000
_cell.length_b   1.000
_cell.length_c   1.000
_cell.angle_alpha   90.00
_cell.angle_beta   90.00
_cell.angle_gamma   90.00
#
_symmetry.space_group_name_H-M   'P 1'
#
loop_
_entity.id
_entity.type
_entity.pdbx_description
1 polymer ?
#
loop_
_entity_poly.entity_id
_entity_poly.type
_entity_poly.pdbx_seq_one_letter_code
_entity_poly.pdbx_strand_id
1 'polypeptide(L)'
;EQSAWDIAKENQVDLVVVNPVLVLGPLLQSTVNASTIHILKYLTGSAKTYVNATQSYVSVKDVALAHVLVYETNSASGRYICSDASLHRGEVVEILAKYFPEYPLPTK
;
A
#
# COMPACT_ATOMS: atom_id res chain seq x y z
N GLU A 1 15.86 -2.32 -1.24
CA GLU A 1 16.21 -3.64 -0.65
C GLU A 1 17.55 -4.20 -1.13
N GLN A 2 18.09 -3.86 -2.31
CA GLN A 2 19.36 -4.43 -2.80
C GLN A 2 20.50 -4.37 -1.77
N SER A 3 20.77 -3.20 -1.18
CA SER A 3 21.83 -3.06 -0.16
C SER A 3 21.58 -3.90 1.10
N ALA A 4 20.32 -4.20 1.44
CA ALA A 4 20.00 -5.07 2.57
C ALA A 4 20.38 -6.53 2.27
N TRP A 5 20.20 -6.99 1.02
CA TRP A 5 20.67 -8.31 0.59
C TRP A 5 22.19 -8.44 0.67
N ASP A 6 22.91 -7.42 0.22
CA ASP A 6 24.38 -7.41 0.25
C ASP A 6 24.87 -7.51 1.70
N ILE A 7 24.34 -6.68 2.60
CA ILE A 7 24.68 -6.69 4.03
C ILE A 7 24.28 -8.02 4.69
N ALA A 8 23.09 -8.56 4.40
CA ALA A 8 22.64 -9.82 4.99
C ALA A 8 23.56 -10.99 4.60
N LYS A 9 23.99 -11.03 3.33
CA LYS A 9 24.95 -12.03 2.84
C LYS A 9 26.31 -11.89 3.53
N GLU A 10 26.83 -10.67 3.67
CA GLU A 10 28.10 -10.41 4.35
C GLU A 10 28.08 -10.81 5.83
N ASN A 11 26.94 -10.60 6.49
CA ASN A 11 26.78 -10.85 7.92
C ASN A 11 26.15 -12.21 8.26
N GLN A 12 25.91 -13.08 7.26
CA GLN A 12 25.27 -14.39 7.42
C GLN A 12 23.91 -14.31 8.14
N VAL A 13 23.14 -13.26 7.83
CA VAL A 13 21.78 -13.07 8.33
C VAL A 13 20.80 -13.65 7.32
N ASP A 14 19.89 -14.50 7.78
CA ASP A 14 18.77 -14.96 6.96
C ASP A 14 17.79 -13.81 6.73
N LEU A 15 17.54 -13.48 5.46
CA LEU A 15 16.74 -12.35 5.04
C LEU A 15 15.63 -12.80 4.11
N VAL A 16 14.41 -12.37 4.42
CA VAL A 16 13.24 -12.45 3.54
C VAL A 16 12.67 -11.04 3.40
N VAL A 17 12.24 -10.67 2.19
CA VAL A 17 11.72 -9.33 1.90
C VAL A 17 10.26 -9.40 1.48
N VAL A 18 9.41 -8.63 2.14
CA VAL A 18 8.04 -8.34 1.69
C VAL A 18 8.04 -6.99 0.97
N ASN A 19 7.57 -6.97 -0.27
CA ASN A 19 7.47 -5.79 -1.12
C ASN A 19 5.98 -5.40 -1.25
N PRO A 20 5.43 -4.60 -0.32
CA PRO A 20 4.06 -4.14 -0.42
C PRO A 20 3.91 -3.06 -1.50
N VAL A 21 2.74 -3.04 -2.12
CA VAL A 21 2.29 -1.95 -3.00
C VAL A 21 1.73 -0.78 -2.17
N LEU A 22 0.84 0.06 -2.71
CA LEU A 22 0.30 1.20 -1.94
C LEU A 22 -0.58 0.70 -0.80
N VAL A 23 -0.07 0.82 0.43
CA VAL A 23 -0.72 0.29 1.63
C VAL A 23 -1.79 1.23 2.16
N LEU A 24 -3.01 0.73 2.35
CA LEU A 24 -4.14 1.47 2.91
C LEU A 24 -4.78 0.72 4.08
N GLY A 25 -5.42 1.45 4.99
CA GLY A 25 -6.17 0.86 6.09
C GLY A 25 -6.31 1.81 7.28
N PRO A 26 -6.86 1.34 8.41
CA PRO A 26 -7.00 2.14 9.63
C PRO A 26 -5.65 2.57 10.19
N LEU A 27 -5.57 3.80 10.69
CA LEU A 27 -4.38 4.36 11.30
C LEU A 27 -4.43 4.09 12.80
N LEU A 28 -3.36 3.47 13.34
CA LEU A 28 -3.20 3.31 14.78
C LEU A 28 -2.42 4.47 15.40
N GLN A 29 -1.61 5.16 14.60
CA GLN A 29 -0.90 6.38 14.96
C GLN A 29 -1.78 7.64 14.72
N SER A 30 -1.46 8.73 15.42
CA SER A 30 -2.21 10.00 15.33
C SER A 30 -1.93 10.82 14.06
N THR A 31 -0.90 10.47 13.29
CA THR A 31 -0.45 11.22 12.11
C THR A 31 -0.78 10.49 10.80
N VAL A 32 -1.12 11.27 9.77
CA VAL A 32 -1.40 10.73 8.44
C VAL A 32 -0.09 10.42 7.71
N ASN A 33 0.07 9.17 7.28
CA ASN A 33 1.25 8.74 6.51
C ASN A 33 1.05 8.98 4.99
N ALA A 34 2.14 8.91 4.23
CA ALA A 34 2.16 9.26 2.80
C ALA A 34 1.13 8.50 1.95
N SER A 35 0.94 7.19 2.17
CA SER A 35 -0.03 6.41 1.39
C SER A 35 -1.47 6.82 1.69
N THR A 36 -1.78 7.19 2.93
CA THR A 36 -3.12 7.71 3.28
C THR A 36 -3.36 9.11 2.71
N ILE A 37 -2.33 9.97 2.66
CA ILE A 37 -2.42 11.29 1.99
C ILE A 37 -2.87 11.12 0.52
N HIS A 38 -2.44 10.04 -0.13
CA HIS A 38 -2.84 9.74 -1.51
C HIS A 38 -4.35 9.58 -1.69
N ILE A 39 -5.07 9.09 -0.68
CA ILE A 39 -6.54 8.97 -0.68
C ILE A 39 -7.18 10.25 -0.14
N LEU A 40 -6.65 10.79 0.95
CA LEU A 40 -7.19 11.96 1.64
C LEU A 40 -7.29 13.19 0.74
N LYS A 41 -6.36 13.35 -0.23
CA LYS A 41 -6.40 14.47 -1.19
C LYS A 41 -7.70 14.52 -2.02
N TYR A 42 -8.34 13.38 -2.25
CA TYR A 42 -9.61 13.32 -2.98
C TYR A 42 -10.77 13.75 -2.07
N LEU A 43 -10.83 13.19 -0.86
CA LEU A 43 -11.88 13.52 0.11
C LEU A 43 -11.83 14.99 0.54
N THR A 44 -10.63 15.57 0.70
CA THR A 44 -10.49 17.00 1.04
C THR A 44 -10.72 17.94 -0.14
N GLY A 45 -10.88 17.41 -1.36
CA GLY A 45 -10.96 18.21 -2.58
C GLY A 45 -9.67 18.95 -2.94
N SER A 46 -8.54 18.58 -2.32
CA SER A 46 -7.21 19.13 -2.68
C SER A 46 -6.81 18.72 -4.10
N ALA A 47 -7.20 17.50 -4.52
CA ALA A 47 -7.10 17.06 -5.91
C ALA A 47 -8.40 17.39 -6.67
N LYS A 48 -8.30 18.24 -7.69
CA LYS A 48 -9.44 18.63 -8.55
C LYS A 48 -9.67 17.70 -9.73
N THR A 49 -8.66 16.88 -10.05
CA THR A 49 -8.73 15.83 -11.05
C THR A 49 -8.02 14.57 -10.54
N TYR A 50 -8.22 13.46 -11.22
CA TYR A 50 -7.36 12.29 -11.08
C TYR A 50 -6.49 12.08 -12.33
N VAL A 51 -5.37 11.38 -12.16
CA VAL A 51 -4.47 11.06 -13.27
C VAL A 51 -4.92 9.78 -13.96
N ASN A 52 -4.74 9.70 -15.28
CA ASN A 52 -4.97 8.47 -16.04
C ASN A 52 -3.83 7.47 -15.77
N ALA A 53 -3.90 6.78 -14.63
CA ALA A 53 -2.89 5.83 -14.20
C ALA A 53 -3.49 4.76 -13.28
N THR A 54 -2.87 3.59 -13.30
CA THR A 54 -3.22 2.44 -12.46
C THR A 54 -2.18 2.26 -11.37
N GLN A 55 -2.63 1.85 -10.18
CA GLN A 55 -1.77 1.50 -9.06
C GLN A 55 -2.33 0.28 -8.35
N SER A 56 -1.44 -0.56 -7.82
CA SER A 56 -1.82 -1.66 -6.95
C SER A 56 -1.94 -1.20 -5.50
N TYR A 57 -2.96 -1.73 -4.83
CA TYR A 57 -3.31 -1.44 -3.45
C TYR A 57 -3.28 -2.72 -2.62
N VAL A 58 -3.02 -2.57 -1.32
CA VAL A 58 -3.05 -3.68 -0.36
C VAL A 58 -3.48 -3.16 1.01
N SER A 59 -4.22 -3.98 1.76
CA SER A 59 -4.60 -3.69 3.13
C SER A 59 -3.38 -3.72 4.07
N VAL A 60 -3.28 -2.77 4.99
CA VAL A 60 -2.24 -2.74 6.04
C VAL A 60 -2.26 -4.00 6.91
N LYS A 61 -3.43 -4.60 7.11
CA LYS A 61 -3.57 -5.85 7.86
C LYS A 61 -2.91 -7.02 7.13
N ASP A 62 -3.09 -7.07 5.81
CA ASP A 62 -2.53 -8.14 4.99
C ASP A 62 -1.01 -8.01 4.88
N VAL A 63 -0.49 -6.78 4.81
CA VAL A 63 0.95 -6.54 4.88
C VAL A 63 1.52 -7.01 6.21
N ALA A 64 0.87 -6.69 7.34
CA ALA A 64 1.32 -7.14 8.66
C ALA A 64 1.30 -8.68 8.77
N LEU A 65 0.21 -9.32 8.32
CA LEU A 65 0.10 -10.77 8.29
C LEU A 65 1.14 -11.42 7.36
N ALA A 66 1.43 -10.81 6.21
CA ALA A 66 2.46 -11.31 5.30
C ALA A 66 3.84 -11.33 5.96
N HIS A 67 4.20 -10.29 6.73
CA HIS A 67 5.46 -10.26 7.47
C HIS A 67 5.53 -11.36 8.53
N VAL A 68 4.44 -11.57 9.30
CA VAL A 68 4.35 -12.67 10.27
C VAL A 68 4.50 -14.02 9.58
N LEU A 69 3.78 -14.23 8.48
CA LEU A 69 3.77 -15.50 7.76
C LEU A 69 5.13 -15.86 7.19
N VAL A 70 5.84 -14.92 6.55
CA VAL A 70 7.17 -15.21 6.01
C VAL A 70 8.22 -15.41 7.10
N TYR A 71 8.03 -14.79 8.27
CA TYR A 71 8.90 -15.00 9.43
C TYR A 71 8.69 -16.39 10.07
N GLU A 72 7.44 -16.83 10.21
CA GLU A 72 7.09 -18.10 10.84
C GLU A 72 7.27 -19.32 9.91
N THR A 73 7.41 -19.09 8.60
CA THR A 73 7.58 -20.15 7.62
C THR A 73 9.06 -20.44 7.36
N ASN A 74 9.61 -21.50 7.96
CA ASN A 74 11.03 -21.88 7.82
C ASN A 74 11.54 -22.06 6.37
N SER A 75 10.65 -22.33 5.41
CA SER A 75 11.01 -22.46 3.99
C SER A 75 10.85 -21.18 3.18
N ALA A 76 10.39 -20.08 3.78
CA ALA A 76 10.25 -18.80 3.11
C ALA A 76 11.63 -18.25 2.77
N SER A 77 11.79 -17.75 1.55
CA SER A 77 13.06 -17.19 1.08
C SER A 77 12.83 -16.19 -0.03
N GLY A 78 13.79 -15.29 -0.23
CA GLY A 78 13.76 -14.34 -1.32
C GLY A 78 12.76 -13.19 -1.10
N ARG A 79 11.97 -12.89 -2.14
CA ARG A 79 11.14 -11.68 -2.22
C ARG A 79 9.68 -12.02 -2.48
N TYR A 80 8.78 -11.39 -1.75
CA TYR A 80 7.33 -11.58 -1.85
C TYR A 80 6.64 -10.27 -2.20
N ILE A 81 6.01 -10.20 -3.37
CA ILE A 81 5.14 -9.06 -3.71
C ILE A 81 3.85 -9.18 -2.89
N CYS A 82 3.53 -8.14 -2.13
CA CYS A 82 2.30 -8.07 -1.33
C CYS A 82 1.35 -7.05 -1.97
N SER A 83 0.41 -7.56 -2.75
CA SER A 83 -0.55 -6.80 -3.55
C SER A 83 -1.90 -7.51 -3.54
N ASP A 84 -2.99 -6.73 -3.48
CA ASP A 84 -4.35 -7.25 -3.61
C ASP A 84 -4.90 -6.96 -5.02
N ALA A 85 -5.29 -5.71 -5.28
CA ALA A 85 -5.89 -5.32 -6.55
C ALA A 85 -5.19 -4.11 -7.19
N SER A 86 -5.18 -4.07 -8.52
CA SER A 86 -4.72 -2.93 -9.32
C SER A 86 -5.92 -2.15 -9.82
N LEU A 87 -5.98 -0.86 -9.49
CA LEU A 87 -7.09 0.02 -9.84
C LEU A 87 -6.59 1.26 -10.58
N HIS A 88 -7.32 1.62 -11.63
CA HIS A 88 -7.23 2.93 -12.24
C HIS A 88 -7.70 4.00 -11.25
N ARG A 89 -7.16 5.23 -11.30
CA ARG A 89 -7.59 6.28 -10.36
C ARG A 89 -9.07 6.66 -10.47
N GLY A 90 -9.66 6.53 -11.66
CA GLY A 90 -11.10 6.69 -11.84
C GLY A 90 -11.89 5.71 -10.97
N GLU A 91 -11.51 4.42 -10.95
CA GLU A 91 -12.18 3.39 -10.14
C GLU A 91 -12.04 3.70 -8.64
N VAL A 92 -10.87 4.16 -8.19
CA VAL A 92 -10.66 4.57 -6.80
C VAL A 92 -11.60 5.70 -6.41
N VAL A 93 -11.73 6.72 -7.26
CA VAL A 93 -12.59 7.87 -6.97
C VAL A 93 -14.08 7.50 -7.05
N GLU A 94 -14.48 6.63 -7.97
CA GLU A 94 -15.84 6.07 -8.04
C GLU A 94 -16.21 5.30 -6.76
N ILE A 95 -15.29 4.48 -6.24
CA ILE A 95 -15.47 3.77 -4.97
C ILE A 95 -15.65 4.79 -3.82
N LEU A 96 -14.81 5.82 -3.75
CA LEU A 96 -14.94 6.86 -2.73
C LEU A 96 -16.28 7.59 -2.85
N ALA A 97 -16.73 7.92 -4.07
CA ALA A 97 -17.98 8.64 -4.30
C ALA A 97 -19.22 7.83 -3.92
N LYS A 98 -19.14 6.51 -4.09
CA LYS A 98 -20.19 5.59 -3.65
C LYS A 98 -20.34 5.56 -2.13
N TYR A 99 -19.23 5.59 -1.39
CA TYR A 99 -19.26 5.50 0.07
C TYR A 99 -19.38 6.86 0.78
N PHE A 100 -18.91 7.92 0.15
CA PHE A 100 -18.76 9.26 0.75
C PHE A 100 -19.27 10.36 -0.21
N PRO A 101 -20.54 10.32 -0.63
CA PRO A 101 -21.09 11.24 -1.64
C PRO A 101 -21.12 12.71 -1.20
N GLU A 102 -20.96 13.00 0.09
CA GLU A 102 -20.93 14.35 0.66
C GLU A 102 -19.60 15.09 0.46
N TYR A 103 -18.54 14.39 0.03
CA TYR A 103 -17.21 14.97 -0.16
C TYR A 103 -16.97 15.47 -1.59
N PRO A 104 -16.10 16.49 -1.79
CA PRO A 104 -15.82 17.12 -3.09
C PRO A 104 -14.87 16.28 -3.98
N LEU A 105 -15.29 15.06 -4.33
CA LEU A 105 -14.52 14.13 -5.15
C LEU A 105 -14.47 14.57 -6.63
N PRO A 106 -13.32 14.39 -7.33
CA PRO A 106 -13.22 14.74 -8.74
C PRO A 106 -13.97 13.76 -9.65
N THR A 107 -14.38 14.20 -10.83
CA THR A 107 -15.11 13.36 -11.80
C THR A 107 -14.33 13.13 -13.10
N LYS A 108 -13.08 13.60 -13.18
CA LYS A 108 -12.21 13.54 -14.36
C LYS A 108 -10.74 13.63 -14.00
#